data_AF-A0A3P7G756-F1
#
_entry.id   AF-A0A3P7G756-F1
#
_cell.length_a   1.000
_cell.length_b   1.000
_cell.length_c   1.000
_cell.angle_alpha   90.00
_cell.angle_beta   90.00
_cell.angle_gamma   90.00
#
_symmetry.space_group_name_H-M   'P 1'
#
loop_
_entity.id
_entity.type
_entity.pdbx_description
1 polymer ?
#
loop_
_entity_poly.entity_id
_entity_poly.type
_entity_poly.pdbx_seq_one_letter_code
_entity_poly.pdbx_strand_id
1 'polypeptide(L)'
;MNTVGKRITDTASAVDNAEEELGSLLEIADKLTARAQALNENATLLREADVQGAYNISRESAEKSAAAKRRTDDAVVKIASAESDRREAEMLLDKNQLDFEKQFTENEMALQHIDEQLSSFESMLPGLNKDVCGADSAPCDALCGGPGSCGHCGGRSCLAGSVSKAEQALQFADEADRKLNEKQKEAEEVLSRVREILMETSMTKSKANDAYGVADAAAKQANQTRMALEDILKEINEFLDSERSSPEQIRTLAGEITNMTISLTPEQIQDLADKIRENLMKINNIDSILDETRGNKTVAGALQNSAESASERAAEIRNTTTAVRDALKRTAEAQEAARRAIDDAMQQVAEARQAFFTFPGSCTDLESASEETKTAEDLTAKSNESLAQLESEMKDVRVQYLEISEHAKNAYEAAHKAMQQATLAEAANDQLKTDFNTAKELLASRQSGNEKPQARAEALRKRATQLLHKTQRYRSDISQLTADMDASDVRLGEYNTTVADLESQIDHISAKIRARIEYYATCDV
;
A
#
# COMPACT_ATOMS: atom_id res chain seq x y z
N MET A 1 43.93 105.86 -5.71
CA MET A 1 43.61 105.98 -7.15
C MET A 1 44.78 106.44 -8.04
N ASN A 2 45.92 106.92 -7.51
CA ASN A 2 47.04 107.44 -8.33
C ASN A 2 48.03 106.39 -8.89
N THR A 3 48.04 105.15 -8.40
CA THR A 3 48.95 104.08 -8.86
C THR A 3 48.39 103.28 -10.04
N VAL A 4 47.07 103.21 -10.18
CA VAL A 4 46.42 102.50 -11.30
C VAL A 4 46.47 103.36 -12.56
N GLY A 5 46.23 104.68 -12.45
CA GLY A 5 46.34 105.60 -13.58
C GLY A 5 47.73 105.60 -14.22
N LYS A 6 48.80 105.69 -13.41
CA LYS A 6 50.19 105.69 -13.91
C LYS A 6 50.57 104.37 -14.59
N ARG A 7 50.16 103.23 -14.05
CA ARG A 7 50.37 101.92 -14.68
C ARG A 7 49.61 101.79 -16.01
N ILE A 8 48.41 102.35 -16.11
CA ILE A 8 47.65 102.36 -17.36
C ILE A 8 48.36 103.23 -18.40
N THR A 9 48.87 104.41 -18.01
CA THR A 9 49.61 105.28 -18.94
C THR A 9 50.93 104.66 -19.38
N ASP A 10 51.70 104.05 -18.46
CA ASP A 10 52.97 103.39 -18.80
C ASP A 10 52.73 102.15 -19.71
N THR A 11 51.64 101.41 -19.47
CA THR A 11 51.25 100.28 -20.33
C THR A 11 50.73 100.76 -21.68
N ALA A 12 49.96 101.84 -21.73
CA ALA A 12 49.49 102.44 -22.98
C ALA A 12 50.68 102.92 -23.82
N SER A 13 51.61 103.68 -23.24
CA SER A 13 52.83 104.11 -23.95
C SER A 13 53.71 102.94 -24.39
N ALA A 14 53.78 101.85 -23.61
CA ALA A 14 54.51 100.64 -24.01
C ALA A 14 53.82 99.89 -25.15
N VAL A 15 52.49 99.86 -25.18
CA VAL A 15 51.70 99.30 -26.29
C VAL A 15 51.85 100.16 -27.54
N ASP A 16 51.74 101.48 -27.42
CA ASP A 16 51.91 102.41 -28.54
C ASP A 16 53.32 102.29 -29.16
N ASN A 17 54.37 102.22 -28.32
CA ASN A 17 55.74 102.00 -28.79
C ASN A 17 55.94 100.62 -29.43
N ALA A 18 55.32 99.57 -28.86
CA ALA A 18 55.38 98.22 -29.44
C ALA A 18 54.61 98.15 -30.77
N GLU A 19 53.54 98.93 -30.92
CA GLU A 19 52.78 99.04 -32.16
C GLU A 19 53.58 99.78 -33.24
N GLU A 20 54.33 100.83 -32.87
CA GLU A 20 55.27 101.51 -33.76
C GLU A 20 56.45 100.62 -34.17
N GLU A 21 57.05 99.88 -33.24
CA GLU A 21 58.11 98.90 -33.53
C GLU A 21 57.60 97.76 -34.42
N LEU A 22 56.38 97.27 -34.17
CA LEU A 22 55.73 96.26 -35.02
C LEU A 22 55.48 96.81 -36.43
N GLY A 23 55.01 98.06 -36.55
CA GLY A 23 54.84 98.73 -37.84
C GLY A 23 56.17 98.83 -38.61
N SER A 24 57.25 99.21 -37.94
CA SER A 24 58.59 99.25 -38.52
C SER A 24 59.10 97.87 -38.96
N LEU A 25 58.89 96.83 -38.14
CA LEU A 25 59.28 95.46 -38.48
C LEU A 25 58.49 94.90 -39.66
N LEU A 26 57.20 95.21 -39.76
CA LEU A 26 56.37 94.85 -40.91
C LEU A 26 56.86 95.54 -42.18
N GLU A 27 57.21 96.82 -42.12
CA GLU A 27 57.76 97.54 -43.28
C GLU A 27 59.11 96.96 -43.73
N ILE A 28 59.95 96.52 -42.78
CA ILE A 28 61.22 95.84 -43.07
C ILE A 28 60.96 94.46 -43.69
N ALA A 29 59.99 93.70 -43.18
CA ALA A 29 59.62 92.40 -43.72
C ALA A 29 59.07 92.49 -45.15
N ASP A 30 58.24 93.51 -45.43
CA ASP A 30 57.74 93.78 -46.77
C ASP A 30 58.87 94.19 -47.72
N LYS A 31 59.77 95.08 -47.28
CA LYS A 31 60.96 95.45 -48.07
C LYS A 31 61.89 94.26 -48.33
N LEU A 32 62.04 93.36 -47.36
CA LEU A 32 62.85 92.16 -47.51
C LEU A 32 62.20 91.17 -48.49
N THR A 33 60.88 90.98 -48.39
CA THR A 33 60.12 90.13 -49.31
C THR A 33 60.17 90.67 -50.73
N ALA A 34 59.95 91.98 -50.91
CA ALA A 34 60.08 92.63 -52.21
C ALA A 34 61.51 92.52 -52.78
N ARG A 35 62.55 92.66 -51.93
CA ARG A 35 63.94 92.44 -52.36
C ARG A 35 64.23 90.99 -52.69
N ALA A 36 63.68 90.03 -51.96
CA ALA A 36 63.85 88.61 -52.25
C ALA A 36 63.15 88.22 -53.56
N GLN A 37 61.95 88.75 -53.82
CA GLN A 37 61.27 88.60 -55.11
C GLN A 37 62.07 89.26 -56.23
N ALA A 38 62.52 90.51 -56.07
CA ALA A 38 63.34 91.19 -57.06
C ALA A 38 64.69 90.48 -57.30
N LEU A 39 65.29 89.88 -56.26
CA LEU A 39 66.51 89.08 -56.39
C LEU A 39 66.23 87.76 -57.11
N ASN A 40 65.11 87.11 -56.84
CA ASN A 40 64.70 85.88 -57.53
C ASN A 40 64.36 86.14 -59.00
N GLU A 41 63.68 87.25 -59.29
CA GLU A 41 63.41 87.73 -60.65
C GLU A 41 64.72 88.07 -61.36
N ASN A 42 65.61 88.85 -60.73
CA ASN A 42 66.94 89.13 -61.30
C ASN A 42 67.78 87.86 -61.48
N ALA A 43 67.72 86.90 -60.56
CA ALA A 43 68.42 85.61 -60.70
C ALA A 43 67.83 84.78 -61.85
N THR A 44 66.51 84.88 -62.08
CA THR A 44 65.84 84.25 -63.22
C THR A 44 66.27 84.92 -64.52
N LEU A 45 66.26 86.26 -64.59
CA LEU A 45 66.74 87.03 -65.75
C LEU A 45 68.23 86.77 -66.06
N LEU A 46 69.07 86.65 -65.03
CA LEU A 46 70.49 86.32 -65.20
C LEU A 46 70.68 84.88 -65.70
N ARG A 47 69.85 83.94 -65.21
CA ARG A 47 69.82 82.56 -65.72
C ARG A 47 69.29 82.50 -67.14
N GLU A 48 68.35 83.35 -67.54
CA GLU A 48 67.85 83.45 -68.92
C GLU A 48 68.88 84.05 -69.88
N ALA A 49 69.75 84.95 -69.40
CA ALA A 49 70.83 85.54 -70.20
C ALA A 49 72.02 84.58 -70.45
N ASP A 50 72.20 83.57 -69.59
CA ASP A 50 73.16 82.48 -69.79
C ASP A 50 72.51 81.31 -70.54
N VAL A 51 73.13 80.86 -71.64
CA VAL A 51 72.62 79.77 -72.50
C VAL A 51 72.35 78.50 -71.69
N GLN A 52 73.18 78.20 -70.68
CA GLN A 52 73.02 77.01 -69.84
C GLN A 52 71.88 77.17 -68.82
N GLY A 53 71.66 78.37 -68.29
CA GLY A 53 70.57 78.68 -67.37
C GLY A 53 69.21 78.67 -68.07
N ALA A 54 69.12 79.26 -69.26
CA ALA A 54 67.92 79.30 -70.10
C ALA A 54 67.52 77.89 -70.55
N TYR A 55 68.49 77.05 -70.91
CA TYR A 55 68.26 75.63 -71.21
C TYR A 55 67.69 74.87 -70.01
N ASN A 56 68.25 75.06 -68.81
CA ASN A 56 67.77 74.39 -67.61
C ASN A 56 66.35 74.83 -67.20
N ILE A 57 66.02 76.13 -67.30
CA ILE A 57 64.67 76.66 -67.02
C ILE A 57 63.66 76.12 -68.04
N SER A 58 64.03 76.10 -69.32
CA SER A 58 63.18 75.55 -70.38
C SER A 58 62.93 74.06 -70.19
N ARG A 59 63.96 73.29 -69.79
CA ARG A 59 63.83 71.86 -69.47
C ARG A 59 62.91 71.63 -68.27
N GLU A 60 63.12 72.35 -67.17
CA GLU A 60 62.28 72.23 -65.96
C GLU A 60 60.82 72.62 -66.26
N SER A 61 60.60 73.68 -67.03
CA SER A 61 59.27 74.11 -67.45
C SER A 61 58.60 73.09 -68.38
N ALA A 62 59.36 72.47 -69.28
CA ALA A 62 58.89 71.37 -70.11
C ALA A 62 58.53 70.12 -69.29
N GLU A 63 59.35 69.77 -68.29
CA GLU A 63 59.08 68.67 -67.35
C GLU A 63 57.83 68.92 -66.50
N LYS A 64 57.69 70.14 -65.93
CA LYS A 64 56.49 70.56 -65.19
C LYS A 64 55.25 70.54 -66.08
N SER A 65 55.35 71.02 -67.32
CA SER A 65 54.25 71.00 -68.29
C SER A 65 53.88 69.57 -68.69
N ALA A 66 54.86 68.70 -68.90
CA ALA A 66 54.63 67.29 -69.20
C ALA A 66 53.99 66.54 -68.02
N ALA A 67 54.42 66.83 -66.79
CA ALA A 67 53.82 66.27 -65.59
C ALA A 67 52.38 66.77 -65.37
N ALA A 68 52.12 68.06 -65.60
CA ALA A 68 50.78 68.64 -65.57
C ALA A 68 49.87 67.98 -66.61
N LYS A 69 50.35 67.84 -67.86
CA LYS A 69 49.63 67.13 -68.92
C LYS A 69 49.31 65.69 -68.55
N ARG A 70 50.28 64.92 -68.02
CA ARG A 70 50.03 63.54 -67.56
C ARG A 70 48.96 63.47 -66.47
N ARG A 71 48.95 64.42 -65.52
CA ARG A 71 47.91 64.49 -64.48
C ARG A 71 46.54 64.81 -65.08
N THR A 72 46.48 65.73 -66.04
CA THR A 72 45.24 66.04 -66.75
C THR A 72 44.75 64.84 -67.56
N ASP A 73 45.63 64.18 -68.31
CA ASP A 73 45.28 62.99 -69.11
C ASP A 73 44.78 61.83 -68.21
N ASP A 74 45.42 61.58 -67.07
CA ASP A 74 44.96 60.59 -66.07
C ASP A 74 43.61 60.98 -65.43
N ALA A 75 43.41 62.27 -65.12
CA ALA A 75 42.15 62.77 -64.61
C ALA A 75 41.01 62.61 -65.64
N VAL A 76 41.29 62.85 -66.93
CA VAL A 76 40.31 62.66 -68.01
C VAL A 76 39.86 61.20 -68.10
N VAL A 77 40.79 60.24 -68.00
CA VAL A 77 40.45 58.81 -67.99
C VAL A 77 39.59 58.44 -66.78
N LYS A 78 39.94 58.94 -65.59
CA LYS A 78 39.15 58.70 -64.36
C LYS A 78 37.75 59.30 -64.43
N ILE A 79 37.62 60.52 -64.96
CA ILE A 79 36.33 61.18 -65.16
C ILE A 79 35.49 60.39 -66.16
N ALA A 80 36.07 59.95 -67.28
CA ALA A 80 35.37 59.14 -68.27
C ALA A 80 34.90 57.79 -67.70
N SER A 81 35.72 57.12 -66.88
CA SER A 81 35.34 55.89 -66.18
C SER A 81 34.19 56.16 -65.20
N ALA A 82 34.31 57.19 -64.35
CA ALA A 82 33.27 57.53 -63.38
C ALA A 82 31.95 57.91 -64.05
N GLU A 83 31.99 58.59 -65.20
CA GLU A 83 30.80 58.89 -65.97
C GLU A 83 30.17 57.62 -66.58
N SER A 84 30.99 56.69 -67.06
CA SER A 84 30.53 55.38 -67.54
C SER A 84 29.85 54.60 -66.43
N ASP A 85 30.50 54.47 -65.26
CA ASP A 85 29.98 53.76 -64.10
C ASP A 85 28.68 54.39 -63.59
N ARG A 86 28.61 55.74 -63.56
CA ARG A 86 27.37 56.47 -63.23
C ARG A 86 26.24 56.12 -64.19
N ARG A 87 26.50 56.14 -65.51
CA ARG A 87 25.48 55.81 -66.51
C ARG A 87 25.02 54.36 -66.41
N GLU A 88 25.93 53.43 -66.12
CA GLU A 88 25.58 52.04 -65.89
C GLU A 88 24.70 51.88 -64.65
N ALA A 89 25.05 52.54 -63.55
CA ALA A 89 24.23 52.56 -62.34
C ALA A 89 22.84 53.19 -62.58
N GLU A 90 22.77 54.30 -63.33
CA GLU A 90 21.51 54.94 -63.73
C GLU A 90 20.65 54.01 -64.59
N MET A 91 21.22 53.35 -65.60
CA MET A 91 20.49 52.36 -66.42
C MET A 91 20.01 51.17 -65.60
N LEU A 92 20.81 50.68 -64.65
CA LEU A 92 20.40 49.60 -63.75
C LEU A 92 19.27 50.06 -62.83
N LEU A 93 19.32 51.29 -62.31
CA LEU A 93 18.24 51.85 -61.50
C LEU A 93 16.96 52.01 -62.32
N ASP A 94 17.03 52.64 -63.51
CA ASP A 94 15.85 52.84 -64.37
C ASP A 94 15.23 51.51 -64.81
N LYS A 95 16.06 50.53 -65.16
CA LYS A 95 15.58 49.21 -65.61
C LYS A 95 14.89 48.43 -64.49
N ASN A 96 15.35 48.58 -63.25
CA ASN A 96 14.83 47.86 -62.09
C ASN A 96 13.93 48.72 -61.19
N GLN A 97 13.65 49.98 -61.56
CA GLN A 97 12.89 50.92 -60.73
C GLN A 97 11.52 50.34 -60.35
N LEU A 98 10.81 49.79 -61.34
CA LEU A 98 9.50 49.16 -61.13
C LEU A 98 9.59 47.93 -60.24
N ASP A 99 10.66 47.15 -60.34
CA ASP A 99 10.85 45.96 -59.50
C ASP A 99 11.16 46.35 -58.05
N PHE A 100 11.98 47.39 -57.82
CA PHE A 100 12.25 47.93 -56.49
C PHE A 100 11.00 48.55 -55.87
N GLU A 101 10.27 49.36 -56.61
CA GLU A 101 9.02 49.99 -56.13
C GLU A 101 7.99 48.92 -55.80
N LYS A 102 7.83 47.92 -56.67
CA LYS A 102 6.97 46.76 -56.41
C LYS A 102 7.39 46.00 -55.15
N GLN A 103 8.67 45.65 -55.01
CA GLN A 103 9.16 44.96 -53.80
C GLN A 103 8.98 45.79 -52.53
N PHE A 104 9.20 47.11 -52.61
CA PHE A 104 8.98 48.01 -51.49
C PHE A 104 7.51 48.01 -51.06
N THR A 105 6.59 48.16 -52.02
CA THR A 105 5.14 48.11 -51.73
C THR A 105 4.70 46.73 -51.24
N GLU A 106 5.20 45.64 -51.81
CA GLU A 106 4.91 44.28 -51.34
C GLU A 106 5.40 44.06 -49.90
N ASN A 107 6.60 44.56 -49.56
CA ASN A 107 7.13 44.50 -48.20
C ASN A 107 6.33 45.38 -47.22
N GLU A 108 5.91 46.57 -47.64
CA GLU A 108 5.08 47.47 -46.83
C GLU A 108 3.70 46.84 -46.54
N MET A 109 3.06 46.26 -47.56
CA MET A 109 1.81 45.52 -47.38
C MET A 109 1.99 44.28 -46.49
N ALA A 110 3.10 43.55 -46.63
CA ALA A 110 3.40 42.41 -45.77
C ALA A 110 3.62 42.83 -44.31
N LEU A 111 4.31 43.95 -44.06
CA LEU A 111 4.51 44.51 -42.73
C LEU A 111 3.17 44.95 -42.11
N GLN A 112 2.33 45.63 -42.87
CA GLN A 112 0.99 46.00 -42.41
C GLN A 112 0.16 44.76 -42.07
N HIS A 113 0.21 43.72 -42.90
CA HIS A 113 -0.51 42.48 -42.62
C HIS A 113 -0.01 41.80 -41.34
N ILE A 114 1.31 41.78 -41.11
CA ILE A 114 1.90 41.23 -39.88
C ILE A 114 1.46 42.07 -38.66
N ASP A 115 1.42 43.39 -38.78
CA ASP A 115 0.99 44.31 -37.71
C ASP A 115 -0.50 44.12 -37.36
N GLU A 116 -1.35 43.94 -38.38
CA GLU A 116 -2.77 43.60 -38.21
C GLU A 116 -2.95 42.23 -37.52
N GLN A 117 -2.16 41.23 -37.90
CA GLN A 117 -2.15 39.92 -37.25
C GLN A 117 -1.68 40.01 -35.80
N LEU A 118 -0.61 40.76 -35.53
CA LEU A 118 -0.07 40.95 -34.19
C LEU A 118 -1.09 41.65 -33.28
N SER A 119 -1.71 42.74 -33.77
CA SER A 119 -2.78 43.45 -33.06
C SER A 119 -3.97 42.53 -32.77
N SER A 120 -4.34 41.67 -33.72
CA SER A 120 -5.38 40.66 -33.51
C SER A 120 -4.99 39.68 -32.41
N PHE A 121 -3.76 39.16 -32.42
CA PHE A 121 -3.28 38.27 -31.35
C PHE A 121 -3.25 38.96 -29.99
N GLU A 122 -2.73 40.18 -29.91
CA GLU A 122 -2.70 40.97 -28.67
C GLU A 122 -4.10 41.20 -28.10
N SER A 123 -5.10 41.43 -28.97
CA SER A 123 -6.50 41.58 -28.54
C SER A 123 -7.10 40.30 -27.96
N MET A 124 -6.59 39.12 -28.35
CA MET A 124 -7.06 37.82 -27.85
C MET A 124 -6.33 37.36 -26.58
N LEU A 125 -5.15 37.93 -26.27
CA LEU A 125 -4.34 37.53 -25.12
C LEU A 125 -5.07 37.62 -23.77
N PRO A 126 -5.84 38.67 -23.45
CA PRO A 126 -6.59 38.73 -22.18
C PRO A 126 -7.59 37.58 -22.05
N GLY A 127 -8.33 37.28 -23.12
CA GLY A 127 -9.27 36.15 -23.15
C GLY A 127 -8.58 34.81 -22.97
N LEU A 128 -7.42 34.62 -23.62
CA LEU A 128 -6.63 33.40 -23.43
C LEU A 128 -6.07 33.30 -22.01
N ASN A 129 -5.60 34.41 -21.43
CA ASN A 129 -5.10 34.43 -20.06
C ASN A 129 -6.21 34.12 -19.05
N LYS A 130 -7.44 34.55 -19.34
CA LYS A 130 -8.62 34.23 -18.53
C LYS A 130 -8.94 32.75 -18.57
N ASP A 131 -8.92 32.14 -19.74
CA ASP A 131 -9.24 30.71 -19.90
C ASP A 131 -8.16 29.81 -19.30
N VAL A 132 -6.88 30.20 -19.39
CA VAL A 132 -5.75 29.40 -18.92
C VAL A 132 -5.40 29.70 -17.46
N CYS A 133 -5.12 30.96 -17.15
CA CYS A 133 -4.64 31.39 -15.83
C CYS A 133 -5.73 31.98 -14.93
N GLY A 134 -6.86 32.45 -15.49
CA GLY A 134 -8.04 32.87 -14.72
C GLY A 134 -8.26 34.39 -14.61
N ALA A 135 -7.43 35.21 -15.24
CA ALA A 135 -7.58 36.67 -15.28
C ALA A 135 -7.65 37.22 -16.71
N ASP A 136 -8.54 38.18 -16.93
CA ASP A 136 -8.80 38.83 -18.23
C ASP A 136 -7.87 40.03 -18.46
N SER A 137 -6.58 39.82 -18.22
CA SER A 137 -5.54 40.85 -18.33
C SER A 137 -4.31 40.27 -19.04
N ALA A 138 -3.60 41.09 -19.79
CA ALA A 138 -2.40 40.71 -20.54
C ALA A 138 -1.38 41.86 -20.47
N PRO A 139 -0.07 41.58 -20.60
CA PRO A 139 0.55 40.26 -20.80
C PRO A 139 0.63 39.41 -19.52
N CYS A 140 0.63 40.06 -18.34
CA CYS A 140 0.68 39.39 -17.04
C CYS A 140 -0.33 40.01 -16.08
N ASP A 141 -1.09 39.18 -15.39
CA ASP A 141 -1.89 39.58 -14.25
C ASP A 141 -1.07 39.58 -12.95
N ALA A 142 -1.33 40.51 -12.04
CA ALA A 142 -0.61 40.57 -10.77
C ALA A 142 -0.97 39.44 -9.80
N LEU A 143 -2.20 38.89 -9.91
CA LEU A 143 -2.71 37.85 -9.00
C LEU A 143 -2.70 36.47 -9.64
N CYS A 144 -3.08 36.39 -10.90
CA CYS A 144 -3.20 35.13 -11.64
C CYS A 144 -2.06 34.90 -12.63
N GLY A 145 -1.14 35.86 -12.78
CA GLY A 145 0.01 35.73 -13.66
C GLY A 145 -0.38 35.71 -15.13
N GLY A 146 0.40 34.98 -15.93
CA GLY A 146 0.18 34.90 -17.36
C GLY A 146 1.16 34.00 -18.10
N PRO A 147 0.97 33.81 -19.40
CA PRO A 147 1.84 32.97 -20.22
C PRO A 147 3.25 33.56 -20.34
N GLY A 148 4.26 32.70 -20.50
CA GLY A 148 5.63 33.11 -20.78
C GLY A 148 6.36 33.63 -19.55
N SER A 149 6.81 34.89 -19.59
CA SER A 149 7.74 35.49 -18.61
C SER A 149 7.07 36.01 -17.34
N CYS A 150 5.77 35.77 -17.13
CA CYS A 150 5.04 36.25 -15.94
C CYS A 150 5.37 35.47 -14.65
N GLY A 151 6.11 34.36 -14.76
CA GLY A 151 6.63 33.59 -13.62
C GLY A 151 5.63 32.62 -12.97
N HIS A 152 4.33 32.94 -12.97
CA HIS A 152 3.28 32.01 -12.57
C HIS A 152 2.03 32.16 -13.45
N CYS A 153 1.14 31.18 -13.39
CA CYS A 153 -0.14 31.18 -14.08
C CYS A 153 -1.14 30.40 -13.21
N GLY A 154 -2.25 31.02 -12.85
CA GLY A 154 -3.22 30.44 -11.91
C GLY A 154 -2.94 30.75 -10.45
N GLY A 155 -3.69 30.08 -9.58
CA GLY A 155 -3.64 30.26 -8.14
C GLY A 155 -5.01 30.05 -7.49
N ARG A 156 -5.05 29.99 -6.15
CA ARG A 156 -6.29 29.68 -5.38
C ARG A 156 -7.43 30.67 -5.65
N SER A 157 -7.09 31.92 -5.99
CA SER A 157 -8.07 32.98 -6.31
C SER A 157 -8.50 32.98 -7.78
N CYS A 158 -7.84 32.19 -8.64
CA CYS A 158 -7.97 32.23 -10.09
C CYS A 158 -8.74 31.01 -10.61
N LEU A 159 -9.92 30.76 -10.02
CA LEU A 159 -10.70 29.53 -10.20
C LEU A 159 -11.28 29.36 -11.61
N ALA A 160 -11.40 30.46 -12.38
CA ALA A 160 -11.87 30.41 -13.76
C ALA A 160 -10.85 29.71 -14.68
N GLY A 161 -9.55 29.85 -14.36
CA GLY A 161 -8.45 29.35 -15.17
C GLY A 161 -8.33 27.83 -15.17
N SER A 162 -7.96 27.29 -16.32
CA SER A 162 -7.74 25.87 -16.54
C SER A 162 -6.62 25.30 -15.65
N VAL A 163 -5.54 26.06 -15.41
CA VAL A 163 -4.44 25.62 -14.54
C VAL A 163 -4.92 25.39 -13.11
N SER A 164 -5.58 26.38 -12.51
CA SER A 164 -6.11 26.27 -11.14
C SER A 164 -7.13 25.14 -11.00
N LYS A 165 -7.93 24.86 -12.04
CA LYS A 165 -8.87 23.73 -12.07
C LYS A 165 -8.15 22.39 -12.13
N ALA A 166 -7.10 22.27 -12.95
CA ALA A 166 -6.29 21.06 -13.03
C ALA A 166 -5.57 20.76 -11.71
N GLU A 167 -5.02 21.79 -11.05
CA GLU A 167 -4.41 21.66 -9.72
C GLU A 167 -5.42 21.20 -8.65
N GLN A 168 -6.64 21.76 -8.65
CA GLN A 168 -7.71 21.32 -7.74
C GLN A 168 -8.15 19.88 -8.03
N ALA A 169 -8.29 19.51 -9.31
CA ALA A 169 -8.65 18.15 -9.69
C ALA A 169 -7.58 17.15 -9.23
N LEU A 170 -6.29 17.50 -9.32
CA LEU A 170 -5.19 16.69 -8.80
C LEU A 170 -5.28 16.55 -7.27
N GLN A 171 -5.49 17.66 -6.54
CA GLN A 171 -5.64 17.61 -5.08
C GLN A 171 -6.82 16.74 -4.63
N PHE A 172 -7.95 16.82 -5.32
CA PHE A 172 -9.10 15.96 -5.02
C PHE A 172 -8.84 14.49 -5.38
N ALA A 173 -8.12 14.21 -6.46
CA ALA A 173 -7.72 12.86 -6.81
C ALA A 173 -6.79 12.26 -5.75
N ASP A 174 -5.78 13.01 -5.29
CA ASP A 174 -4.86 12.59 -4.23
C ASP A 174 -5.58 12.37 -2.89
N GLU A 175 -6.51 13.26 -2.53
CA GLU A 175 -7.31 13.08 -1.30
C GLU A 175 -8.22 11.85 -1.39
N ALA A 176 -8.86 11.64 -2.56
CA ALA A 176 -9.69 10.47 -2.80
C ALA A 176 -8.86 9.18 -2.74
N ASP A 177 -7.68 9.15 -3.36
CA ASP A 177 -6.77 8.00 -3.32
C ASP A 177 -6.32 7.68 -1.90
N ARG A 178 -5.92 8.70 -1.12
CA ARG A 178 -5.57 8.52 0.29
C ARG A 178 -6.74 7.93 1.10
N LYS A 179 -7.95 8.49 0.94
CA LYS A 179 -9.15 7.98 1.64
C LYS A 179 -9.51 6.56 1.21
N LEU A 180 -9.37 6.23 -0.08
CA LEU A 180 -9.60 4.89 -0.59
C LEU A 180 -8.61 3.89 0.00
N ASN A 181 -7.33 4.24 0.06
CA ASN A 181 -6.30 3.41 0.69
C ASN A 181 -6.56 3.20 2.19
N GLU A 182 -6.96 4.25 2.91
CA GLU A 182 -7.38 4.15 4.32
C GLU A 182 -8.57 3.19 4.49
N LYS A 183 -9.62 3.33 3.66
CA LYS A 183 -10.80 2.46 3.71
C LYS A 183 -10.53 1.04 3.26
N GLN A 184 -9.65 0.82 2.30
CA GLN A 184 -9.20 -0.51 1.91
C GLN A 184 -8.49 -1.20 3.08
N LYS A 185 -7.60 -0.50 3.78
CA LYS A 185 -6.90 -1.05 4.95
C LYS A 185 -7.88 -1.40 6.08
N GLU A 186 -8.83 -0.51 6.39
CA GLU A 186 -9.90 -0.81 7.37
C GLU A 186 -10.72 -2.05 6.95
N ALA A 187 -11.06 -2.17 5.66
CA ALA A 187 -11.80 -3.33 5.14
C ALA A 187 -11.00 -4.63 5.24
N GLU A 188 -9.69 -4.61 4.97
CA GLU A 188 -8.79 -5.74 5.13
C GLU A 188 -8.69 -6.20 6.60
N GLU A 189 -8.60 -5.25 7.53
CA GLU A 189 -8.62 -5.53 8.97
C GLU A 189 -9.94 -6.18 9.42
N VAL A 190 -11.08 -5.65 8.97
CA VAL A 190 -12.41 -6.23 9.26
C VAL A 190 -12.52 -7.64 8.66
N LEU A 191 -12.08 -7.84 7.42
CA LEU A 191 -12.10 -9.16 6.78
C LEU A 191 -11.25 -10.17 7.56
N SER A 192 -10.10 -9.74 8.08
CA SER A 192 -9.25 -10.59 8.93
C SER A 192 -9.98 -11.02 10.21
N ARG A 193 -10.63 -10.08 10.90
CA ARG A 193 -11.43 -10.38 12.10
C ARG A 193 -12.61 -11.31 11.79
N VAL A 194 -13.29 -11.10 10.67
CA VAL A 194 -14.39 -11.99 10.25
C VAL A 194 -13.88 -13.41 9.99
N ARG A 195 -12.71 -13.58 9.39
CA ARG A 195 -12.09 -14.91 9.19
C ARG A 195 -11.76 -15.59 10.52
N GLU A 196 -11.24 -14.85 11.49
CA GLU A 196 -10.97 -15.35 12.84
C GLU A 196 -12.27 -15.79 13.54
N ILE A 197 -13.30 -14.94 13.53
CA ILE A 197 -14.62 -15.27 14.10
C ILE A 197 -15.23 -16.50 13.42
N LEU A 198 -15.12 -16.64 12.10
CA LEU A 198 -15.61 -17.82 11.38
C LEU A 198 -14.91 -19.10 11.84
N MET A 199 -13.60 -19.04 12.09
CA MET A 199 -12.83 -20.18 12.60
C MET A 199 -13.26 -20.55 14.03
N GLU A 200 -13.39 -19.58 14.94
CA GLU A 200 -13.87 -19.81 16.31
C GLU A 200 -15.31 -20.33 16.33
N THR A 201 -16.18 -19.79 15.48
CA THR A 201 -17.57 -20.24 15.34
C THR A 201 -17.63 -21.69 14.85
N SER A 202 -16.78 -22.06 13.89
CA SER A 202 -16.67 -23.44 13.41
C SER A 202 -16.21 -24.40 14.52
N MET A 203 -15.22 -24.00 15.32
CA MET A 203 -14.78 -24.79 16.48
C MET A 203 -15.88 -24.94 17.52
N THR A 204 -16.58 -23.86 17.83
CA THR A 204 -17.69 -23.85 18.79
C THR A 204 -18.83 -24.74 18.32
N LYS A 205 -19.18 -24.69 17.03
CA LYS A 205 -20.15 -25.59 16.41
C LYS A 205 -19.74 -27.06 16.53
N SER A 206 -18.45 -27.37 16.33
CA SER A 206 -17.94 -28.73 16.51
C SER A 206 -18.13 -29.21 17.95
N LYS A 207 -17.71 -28.41 18.94
CA LYS A 207 -17.88 -28.74 20.36
C LYS A 207 -19.35 -28.91 20.76
N ALA A 208 -20.23 -28.07 20.23
CA ALA A 208 -21.67 -28.18 20.47
C ALA A 208 -22.25 -29.48 19.89
N ASN A 209 -21.80 -29.90 18.70
CA ASN A 209 -22.18 -31.19 18.12
C ASN A 209 -21.67 -32.38 18.94
N ASP A 210 -20.44 -32.31 19.46
CA ASP A 210 -19.89 -33.35 20.33
C ASP A 210 -20.69 -33.47 21.63
N ALA A 211 -21.00 -32.34 22.27
CA ALA A 211 -21.84 -32.29 23.48
C ALA A 211 -23.26 -32.82 23.21
N TYR A 212 -23.84 -32.48 22.06
CA TYR A 212 -25.13 -33.03 21.63
C TYR A 212 -25.06 -34.55 21.46
N GLY A 213 -23.99 -35.07 20.86
CA GLY A 213 -23.77 -36.52 20.74
C GLY A 213 -23.70 -37.23 22.08
N VAL A 214 -23.00 -36.65 23.07
CA VAL A 214 -22.95 -37.19 24.44
C VAL A 214 -24.34 -37.17 25.09
N ALA A 215 -25.08 -36.07 24.95
CA ALA A 215 -26.43 -35.94 25.51
C ALA A 215 -27.42 -36.93 24.88
N ASP A 216 -27.36 -37.14 23.55
CA ASP A 216 -28.19 -38.13 22.84
C ASP A 216 -27.86 -39.56 23.30
N ALA A 217 -26.58 -39.89 23.46
CA ALA A 217 -26.15 -41.19 23.98
C ALA A 217 -26.66 -41.43 25.42
N ALA A 218 -26.55 -40.42 26.28
CA ALA A 218 -27.06 -40.47 27.65
C ALA A 218 -28.60 -40.64 27.69
N ALA A 219 -29.33 -39.94 26.81
CA ALA A 219 -30.78 -40.07 26.70
C ALA A 219 -31.19 -41.48 26.24
N LYS A 220 -30.49 -42.05 25.26
CA LYS A 220 -30.70 -43.45 24.82
C LYS A 220 -30.44 -44.44 25.94
N GLN A 221 -29.35 -44.26 26.69
CA GLN A 221 -29.03 -45.12 27.83
C GLN A 221 -30.07 -45.00 28.95
N ALA A 222 -30.53 -43.79 29.27
CA ALA A 222 -31.59 -43.58 30.26
C ALA A 222 -32.91 -44.27 29.84
N ASN A 223 -33.27 -44.20 28.55
CA ASN A 223 -34.45 -44.90 28.03
C ASN A 223 -34.30 -46.43 28.11
N GLN A 224 -33.12 -46.97 27.80
CA GLN A 224 -32.85 -48.41 27.96
C GLN A 224 -32.96 -48.84 29.43
N THR A 225 -32.38 -48.07 30.35
CA THR A 225 -32.50 -48.32 31.79
C THR A 225 -33.95 -48.28 32.25
N ARG A 226 -34.75 -47.31 31.75
CA ARG A 226 -36.19 -47.23 32.04
C ARG A 226 -36.92 -48.50 31.58
N MET A 227 -36.70 -48.94 30.34
CA MET A 227 -37.30 -50.16 29.81
C MET A 227 -36.91 -51.40 30.63
N ALA A 228 -35.63 -51.53 30.99
CA ALA A 228 -35.15 -52.62 31.83
C ALA A 228 -35.81 -52.60 33.22
N LEU A 229 -36.05 -51.41 33.79
CA LEU A 229 -36.72 -51.27 35.08
C LEU A 229 -38.21 -51.63 34.99
N GLU A 230 -38.87 -51.28 33.88
CA GLU A 230 -40.25 -51.69 33.59
C GLU A 230 -40.35 -53.22 33.46
N ASP A 231 -39.39 -53.87 32.79
CA ASP A 231 -39.32 -55.33 32.69
C ASP A 231 -39.10 -56.00 34.06
N ILE A 232 -38.19 -55.48 34.89
CA ILE A 232 -37.98 -55.99 36.26
C ILE A 232 -39.25 -55.83 37.11
N LEU A 233 -39.94 -54.69 37.02
CA LEU A 233 -41.21 -54.49 37.74
C LEU A 233 -42.27 -55.49 37.28
N LYS A 234 -42.29 -55.80 35.98
CA LYS A 234 -43.17 -56.83 35.43
C LYS A 234 -42.82 -58.22 35.97
N GLU A 235 -41.54 -58.59 35.99
CA GLU A 235 -41.09 -59.86 36.58
C GLU A 235 -41.41 -59.95 38.08
N ILE A 236 -41.28 -58.86 38.84
CA ILE A 236 -41.67 -58.80 40.25
C ILE A 236 -43.18 -59.00 40.41
N ASN A 237 -43.99 -58.32 39.60
CA ASN A 237 -45.45 -58.49 39.66
C ASN A 237 -45.86 -59.91 39.25
N GLU A 238 -45.27 -60.48 38.21
CA GLU A 238 -45.48 -61.88 37.81
C GLU A 238 -45.06 -62.85 38.93
N PHE A 239 -43.95 -62.57 39.64
CA PHE A 239 -43.52 -63.34 40.80
C PHE A 239 -44.49 -63.22 41.98
N LEU A 240 -45.07 -62.04 42.22
CA LEU A 240 -46.04 -61.81 43.30
C LEU A 240 -47.43 -62.37 42.99
N ASP A 241 -47.87 -62.29 41.73
CA ASP A 241 -49.17 -62.81 41.26
C ASP A 241 -49.12 -64.31 40.94
N SER A 242 -47.92 -64.90 40.82
CA SER A 242 -47.79 -66.35 40.68
C SER A 242 -48.48 -67.05 41.85
N GLU A 243 -49.38 -67.99 41.53
CA GLU A 243 -50.14 -68.77 42.51
C GLU A 243 -49.18 -69.47 43.47
N ARG A 244 -48.98 -68.89 44.64
CA ARG A 244 -48.20 -69.53 45.70
C ARG A 244 -49.00 -70.70 46.22
N SER A 245 -48.37 -71.88 46.24
CA SER A 245 -48.92 -73.04 46.92
C SER A 245 -49.31 -72.65 48.35
N SER A 246 -50.60 -72.75 48.68
CA SER A 246 -51.09 -72.38 50.01
C SER A 246 -50.40 -73.25 51.07
N PRO A 247 -50.24 -72.77 52.32
CA PRO A 247 -49.75 -73.59 53.43
C PRO A 247 -50.51 -74.92 53.57
N GLU A 248 -51.80 -74.93 53.19
CA GLU A 248 -52.66 -76.10 53.10
C GLU A 248 -52.24 -77.07 51.98
N GLN A 249 -51.85 -76.59 50.80
CA GLN A 249 -51.31 -77.44 49.72
C GLN A 249 -49.96 -78.08 50.10
N ILE A 250 -49.11 -77.36 50.85
CA ILE A 250 -47.85 -77.90 51.39
C ILE A 250 -48.12 -78.96 52.48
N ARG A 251 -49.13 -78.75 53.34
CA ARG A 251 -49.56 -79.75 54.35
C ARG A 251 -50.15 -81.00 53.72
N THR A 252 -50.88 -80.86 52.61
CA THR A 252 -51.49 -81.99 51.90
C THR A 252 -50.41 -82.89 51.28
N LEU A 253 -49.38 -82.29 50.66
CA LEU A 253 -48.26 -83.03 50.08
C LEU A 253 -47.36 -83.68 51.15
N ALA A 254 -47.15 -83.03 52.30
CA ALA A 254 -46.44 -83.62 53.44
C ALA A 254 -47.22 -84.78 54.09
N GLY A 255 -48.55 -84.74 54.03
CA GLY A 255 -49.45 -85.84 54.43
C GLY A 255 -49.43 -87.02 53.45
N GLU A 256 -49.29 -86.76 52.14
CA GLU A 256 -49.18 -87.81 51.12
C GLU A 256 -47.84 -88.57 51.21
N ILE A 257 -46.75 -87.90 51.58
CA ILE A 257 -45.42 -88.53 51.75
C ILE A 257 -45.36 -89.40 53.02
N THR A 258 -46.10 -89.06 54.07
CA THR A 258 -46.12 -89.84 55.33
C THR A 258 -46.97 -91.11 55.24
N ASN A 259 -47.84 -91.24 54.23
CA ASN A 259 -48.69 -92.40 54.00
C ASN A 259 -48.15 -93.40 52.95
N MET A 260 -46.97 -93.14 52.35
CA MET A 260 -46.35 -94.11 51.45
C MET A 260 -45.72 -95.27 52.24
N THR A 261 -46.38 -96.44 52.16
CA THR A 261 -45.88 -97.71 52.70
C THR A 261 -45.07 -98.45 51.63
N ILE A 262 -43.81 -98.74 51.94
CA ILE A 262 -42.90 -99.51 51.08
C ILE A 262 -43.25 -100.99 51.20
N SER A 263 -43.69 -101.61 50.10
CA SER A 263 -43.74 -103.07 49.96
C SER A 263 -43.32 -103.45 48.53
N LEU A 264 -42.04 -103.77 48.35
CA LEU A 264 -41.50 -104.33 47.11
C LEU A 264 -40.54 -105.48 47.46
N THR A 265 -40.70 -106.60 46.75
CA THR A 265 -39.95 -107.85 46.94
C THR A 265 -38.61 -107.83 46.18
N PRO A 266 -37.62 -108.68 46.55
CA PRO A 266 -36.26 -108.64 46.01
C PRO A 266 -36.15 -108.75 44.49
N GLU A 267 -37.08 -109.44 43.81
CA GLU A 267 -37.08 -109.54 42.34
C GLU A 267 -37.43 -108.22 41.63
N GLN A 268 -38.23 -107.35 42.26
CA GLN A 268 -38.61 -106.05 41.68
C GLN A 268 -37.54 -104.97 41.88
N ILE A 269 -36.66 -105.15 42.87
CA ILE A 269 -35.49 -104.28 43.08
C ILE A 269 -34.45 -104.53 41.99
N GLN A 270 -34.34 -105.76 41.48
CA GLN A 270 -33.40 -106.08 40.39
C GLN A 270 -33.86 -105.49 39.05
N ASP A 271 -35.16 -105.59 38.73
CA ASP A 271 -35.75 -104.95 37.54
C ASP A 271 -35.68 -103.42 37.61
N LEU A 272 -35.85 -102.86 38.82
CA LEU A 272 -35.64 -101.42 39.05
C LEU A 272 -34.16 -101.03 38.95
N ALA A 273 -33.23 -101.85 39.41
CA ALA A 273 -31.79 -101.61 39.29
C ALA A 273 -31.32 -101.69 37.82
N ASP A 274 -31.89 -102.58 37.02
CA ASP A 274 -31.58 -102.68 35.58
C ASP A 274 -32.23 -101.53 34.79
N LYS A 275 -33.46 -101.10 35.14
CA LYS A 275 -34.07 -99.87 34.61
C LYS A 275 -33.36 -98.59 35.04
N ILE A 276 -32.81 -98.54 36.25
CA ILE A 276 -31.96 -97.44 36.73
C ILE A 276 -30.63 -97.45 35.96
N ARG A 277 -30.04 -98.62 35.69
CA ARG A 277 -28.81 -98.74 34.90
C ARG A 277 -29.02 -98.37 33.43
N GLU A 278 -30.17 -98.72 32.84
CA GLU A 278 -30.55 -98.36 31.47
C GLU A 278 -30.90 -96.87 31.32
N ASN A 279 -31.50 -96.24 32.35
CA ASN A 279 -31.71 -94.79 32.38
C ASN A 279 -30.44 -94.00 32.77
N LEU A 280 -29.52 -94.57 33.56
CA LEU A 280 -28.21 -93.97 33.85
C LEU A 280 -27.29 -93.98 32.62
N MET A 281 -27.38 -94.99 31.74
CA MET A 281 -26.68 -94.97 30.44
C MET A 281 -27.23 -93.92 29.45
N LYS A 282 -28.45 -93.42 29.69
CA LYS A 282 -29.02 -92.26 28.95
C LYS A 282 -28.58 -90.91 29.52
N ILE A 283 -27.95 -90.88 30.69
CA ILE A 283 -27.34 -89.68 31.27
C ILE A 283 -25.85 -89.67 30.88
N ASN A 284 -25.57 -89.68 29.57
CA ASN A 284 -24.30 -89.18 29.06
C ASN A 284 -24.54 -87.75 28.59
N ASN A 285 -24.51 -86.82 29.55
CA ASN A 285 -24.47 -85.39 29.25
C ASN A 285 -23.29 -84.70 29.95
N ILE A 286 -22.22 -85.44 30.20
CA ILE A 286 -20.97 -84.88 30.75
C ILE A 286 -20.35 -83.90 29.75
N ASP A 287 -20.45 -84.16 28.45
CA ASP A 287 -19.95 -83.25 27.41
C ASP A 287 -20.80 -81.97 27.26
N SER A 288 -22.13 -82.03 27.43
CA SER A 288 -23.00 -80.84 27.42
C SER A 288 -22.87 -79.99 28.69
N ILE A 289 -22.68 -80.61 29.86
CA ILE A 289 -22.45 -79.88 31.12
C ILE A 289 -21.06 -79.24 31.12
N LEU A 290 -20.05 -79.87 30.50
CA LEU A 290 -18.72 -79.28 30.30
C LEU A 290 -18.71 -78.15 29.25
N ASP A 291 -19.53 -78.24 28.19
CA ASP A 291 -19.69 -77.13 27.22
C ASP A 291 -20.53 -75.96 27.79
N GLU A 292 -21.55 -76.22 28.63
CA GLU A 292 -22.28 -75.16 29.36
C GLU A 292 -21.41 -74.49 30.44
N THR A 293 -20.52 -75.24 31.12
CA THR A 293 -19.64 -74.66 32.15
C THR A 293 -18.43 -73.91 31.59
N ARG A 294 -18.01 -74.18 30.34
CA ARG A 294 -16.95 -73.43 29.65
C ARG A 294 -17.36 -71.98 29.36
N GLY A 295 -18.66 -71.72 29.10
CA GLY A 295 -19.22 -70.37 28.99
C GLY A 295 -19.39 -69.67 30.35
N ASN A 296 -19.79 -70.42 31.38
CA ASN A 296 -20.04 -69.87 32.72
C ASN A 296 -18.79 -69.36 33.44
N LYS A 297 -17.58 -69.87 33.16
CA LYS A 297 -16.34 -69.30 33.72
C LYS A 297 -16.04 -67.91 33.16
N THR A 298 -16.31 -67.69 31.88
CA THR A 298 -16.10 -66.38 31.22
C THR A 298 -17.17 -65.38 31.64
N VAL A 299 -18.42 -65.84 31.78
CA VAL A 299 -19.53 -65.02 32.32
C VAL A 299 -19.32 -64.71 33.79
N ALA A 300 -18.90 -65.68 34.62
CA ALA A 300 -18.58 -65.45 36.02
C ALA A 300 -17.36 -64.54 36.19
N GLY A 301 -16.33 -64.64 35.33
CA GLY A 301 -15.20 -63.71 35.32
C GLY A 301 -15.58 -62.30 34.87
N ALA A 302 -16.47 -62.16 33.88
CA ALA A 302 -17.01 -60.87 33.47
C ALA A 302 -17.92 -60.26 34.54
N LEU A 303 -18.75 -61.06 35.20
CA LEU A 303 -19.56 -60.63 36.35
C LEU A 303 -18.68 -60.25 37.54
N GLN A 304 -17.60 -60.98 37.81
CA GLN A 304 -16.64 -60.65 38.87
C GLN A 304 -15.97 -59.30 38.57
N ASN A 305 -15.41 -59.11 37.37
CA ASN A 305 -14.81 -57.82 36.98
C ASN A 305 -15.83 -56.67 36.98
N SER A 306 -17.07 -56.94 36.55
CA SER A 306 -18.14 -55.94 36.57
C SER A 306 -18.59 -55.62 38.00
N ALA A 307 -18.61 -56.60 38.90
CA ALA A 307 -18.91 -56.43 40.31
C ALA A 307 -17.76 -55.71 41.05
N GLU A 308 -16.51 -55.97 40.69
CA GLU A 308 -15.33 -55.32 41.25
C GLU A 308 -15.25 -53.85 40.79
N SER A 309 -15.49 -53.58 39.50
CA SER A 309 -15.62 -52.21 38.98
C SER A 309 -16.86 -51.46 39.51
N ALA A 310 -17.98 -52.16 39.72
CA ALA A 310 -19.15 -51.58 40.36
C ALA A 310 -18.91 -51.31 41.85
N SER A 311 -18.15 -52.17 42.54
CA SER A 311 -17.75 -52.01 43.93
C SER A 311 -16.75 -50.86 44.10
N GLU A 312 -15.79 -50.69 43.18
CA GLU A 312 -14.87 -49.54 43.18
C GLU A 312 -15.63 -48.23 42.93
N ARG A 313 -16.52 -48.18 41.94
CA ARG A 313 -17.38 -47.01 41.70
C ARG A 313 -18.32 -46.74 42.88
N ALA A 314 -18.88 -47.77 43.50
CA ALA A 314 -19.70 -47.62 44.69
C ALA A 314 -18.87 -47.15 45.89
N ALA A 315 -17.61 -47.57 46.02
CA ALA A 315 -16.70 -47.08 47.06
C ALA A 315 -16.31 -45.61 46.82
N GLU A 316 -16.11 -45.21 45.56
CA GLU A 316 -15.83 -43.83 45.17
C GLU A 316 -17.06 -42.93 45.41
N ILE A 317 -18.26 -43.38 45.01
CA ILE A 317 -19.54 -42.71 45.31
C ILE A 317 -19.79 -42.66 46.81
N ARG A 318 -19.46 -43.72 47.57
CA ARG A 318 -19.57 -43.73 49.03
C ARG A 318 -18.61 -42.74 49.65
N ASN A 319 -17.39 -42.61 49.16
CA ASN A 319 -16.41 -41.64 49.64
C ASN A 319 -16.87 -40.20 49.34
N THR A 320 -17.37 -39.93 48.15
CA THR A 320 -17.94 -38.61 47.82
C THR A 320 -19.20 -38.32 48.63
N THR A 321 -20.10 -39.30 48.78
CA THR A 321 -21.33 -39.13 49.59
C THR A 321 -21.00 -38.96 51.08
N THR A 322 -19.97 -39.64 51.58
CA THR A 322 -19.47 -39.48 52.95
C THR A 322 -18.86 -38.10 53.12
N ALA A 323 -18.03 -37.64 52.17
CA ALA A 323 -17.47 -36.29 52.19
C ALA A 323 -18.56 -35.21 52.12
N VAL A 324 -19.60 -35.40 51.29
CA VAL A 324 -20.74 -34.48 51.18
C VAL A 324 -21.58 -34.52 52.46
N ARG A 325 -21.85 -35.69 53.04
CA ARG A 325 -22.56 -35.82 54.31
C ARG A 325 -21.79 -35.19 55.46
N ASP A 326 -20.48 -35.38 55.52
CA ASP A 326 -19.63 -34.82 56.56
C ASP A 326 -19.48 -33.30 56.35
N ALA A 327 -19.43 -32.81 55.11
CA ALA A 327 -19.53 -31.39 54.79
C ALA A 327 -20.88 -30.80 55.23
N LEU A 328 -22.00 -31.45 54.89
CA LEU A 328 -23.35 -31.03 55.31
C LEU A 328 -23.52 -31.07 56.83
N LYS A 329 -22.96 -32.06 57.51
CA LYS A 329 -22.96 -32.15 58.97
C LYS A 329 -22.14 -31.00 59.57
N ARG A 330 -20.95 -30.71 59.03
CA ARG A 330 -20.12 -29.57 59.46
C ARG A 330 -20.81 -28.23 59.15
N THR A 331 -21.54 -28.11 58.04
CA THR A 331 -22.35 -26.92 57.72
C THR A 331 -23.54 -26.79 58.65
N ALA A 332 -24.21 -27.89 59.02
CA ALA A 332 -25.30 -27.87 59.98
C ALA A 332 -24.81 -27.55 61.40
N GLU A 333 -23.67 -28.10 61.82
CA GLU A 333 -23.01 -27.76 63.08
C GLU A 333 -22.51 -26.32 63.08
N ALA A 334 -21.98 -25.81 61.96
CA ALA A 334 -21.59 -24.41 61.80
C ALA A 334 -22.80 -23.47 61.76
N GLN A 335 -23.91 -23.86 61.13
CA GLN A 335 -25.16 -23.10 61.16
C GLN A 335 -25.75 -23.06 62.56
N GLU A 336 -25.75 -24.18 63.28
CA GLU A 336 -26.23 -24.28 64.65
C GLU A 336 -25.31 -23.50 65.61
N ALA A 337 -23.99 -23.59 65.43
CA ALA A 337 -23.02 -22.79 66.18
C ALA A 337 -23.15 -21.30 65.86
N ALA A 338 -23.40 -20.93 64.60
CA ALA A 338 -23.68 -19.55 64.20
C ALA A 338 -25.02 -19.07 64.77
N ARG A 339 -26.04 -19.92 64.84
CA ARG A 339 -27.32 -19.60 65.46
C ARG A 339 -27.17 -19.38 66.95
N ARG A 340 -26.47 -20.28 67.65
CA ARG A 340 -26.13 -20.09 69.06
C ARG A 340 -25.24 -18.88 69.29
N ALA A 341 -24.29 -18.59 68.41
CA ALA A 341 -23.46 -17.39 68.51
C ALA A 341 -24.25 -16.11 68.24
N ILE A 342 -25.27 -16.15 67.37
CA ILE A 342 -26.18 -15.03 67.16
C ILE A 342 -27.11 -14.86 68.35
N ASP A 343 -27.67 -15.94 68.89
CA ASP A 343 -28.51 -15.91 70.09
C ASP A 343 -27.70 -15.45 71.31
N ASP A 344 -26.48 -15.96 71.50
CA ASP A 344 -25.52 -15.51 72.52
C ASP A 344 -25.09 -14.06 72.26
N ALA A 345 -24.90 -13.62 71.02
CA ALA A 345 -24.59 -12.22 70.72
C ALA A 345 -25.80 -11.31 71.00
N MET A 346 -27.02 -11.76 70.74
CA MET A 346 -28.25 -11.03 71.09
C MET A 346 -28.43 -10.99 72.61
N GLN A 347 -28.10 -12.07 73.30
CA GLN A 347 -28.12 -12.16 74.75
C GLN A 347 -26.99 -11.32 75.38
N GLN A 348 -25.77 -11.33 74.84
CA GLN A 348 -24.65 -10.49 75.26
C GLN A 348 -24.85 -9.03 74.91
N VAL A 349 -25.58 -8.68 73.84
CA VAL A 349 -25.99 -7.30 73.56
C VAL A 349 -27.07 -6.84 74.55
N ALA A 350 -27.97 -7.74 74.96
CA ALA A 350 -28.95 -7.47 76.01
C ALA A 350 -28.27 -7.35 77.40
N GLU A 351 -27.33 -8.23 77.70
CA GLU A 351 -26.54 -8.25 78.92
C GLU A 351 -25.51 -7.11 78.94
N ALA A 352 -24.90 -6.70 77.82
CA ALA A 352 -24.03 -5.53 77.72
C ALA A 352 -24.83 -4.21 77.84
N ARG A 353 -26.09 -4.19 77.37
CA ARG A 353 -27.04 -3.10 77.68
C ARG A 353 -27.34 -3.04 79.19
N GLN A 354 -27.29 -4.16 79.91
CA GLN A 354 -27.49 -4.23 81.35
C GLN A 354 -26.19 -4.04 82.17
N ALA A 355 -25.03 -4.45 81.64
CA ALA A 355 -23.71 -4.43 82.27
C ALA A 355 -22.98 -3.10 82.09
N PHE A 356 -23.45 -2.23 81.17
CA PHE A 356 -23.12 -0.80 81.21
C PHE A 356 -23.57 -0.12 82.52
N PHE A 357 -24.44 -0.78 83.31
CA PHE A 357 -24.86 -0.30 84.61
C PHE A 357 -24.04 -0.81 85.80
N THR A 358 -23.15 -1.81 85.64
CA THR A 358 -22.42 -2.35 86.81
C THR A 358 -21.24 -3.24 86.39
N PHE A 359 -20.02 -2.81 86.74
CA PHE A 359 -18.85 -3.68 86.90
C PHE A 359 -18.42 -3.54 88.38
N PRO A 360 -18.13 -4.61 89.14
CA PRO A 360 -16.82 -5.25 89.00
C PRO A 360 -16.70 -6.75 89.35
N GLY A 361 -15.60 -7.36 88.89
CA GLY A 361 -14.90 -8.45 89.59
C GLY A 361 -15.17 -9.85 89.03
N SER A 362 -14.22 -10.53 88.37
CA SER A 362 -12.97 -11.12 88.90
C SER A 362 -13.15 -12.50 89.53
N CYS A 363 -12.69 -13.50 88.77
CA CYS A 363 -11.92 -14.68 89.21
C CYS A 363 -12.63 -15.78 90.01
N THR A 364 -12.79 -16.95 89.38
CA THR A 364 -12.09 -18.21 89.72
C THR A 364 -12.53 -19.34 88.79
N ASP A 365 -11.84 -19.51 87.65
CA ASP A 365 -11.87 -20.75 86.83
C ASP A 365 -10.56 -20.89 86.01
N LEU A 366 -9.44 -20.42 86.57
CA LEU A 366 -8.23 -20.06 85.79
C LEU A 366 -7.28 -21.23 85.45
N GLU A 367 -7.62 -22.48 85.75
CA GLU A 367 -6.77 -23.64 85.43
C GLU A 367 -7.43 -24.57 84.39
N SER A 368 -8.76 -24.64 84.38
CA SER A 368 -9.58 -25.17 83.27
C SER A 368 -9.64 -24.19 82.10
N ALA A 369 -9.63 -22.87 82.37
CA ALA A 369 -9.68 -21.86 81.32
C ALA A 369 -8.43 -21.85 80.43
N SER A 370 -7.23 -22.27 80.83
CA SER A 370 -6.03 -22.12 79.97
C SER A 370 -6.04 -23.05 78.74
N GLU A 371 -6.49 -24.29 78.90
CA GLU A 371 -6.63 -25.25 77.80
C GLU A 371 -7.87 -24.96 76.95
N GLU A 372 -8.96 -24.54 77.59
CA GLU A 372 -10.17 -24.08 76.90
C GLU A 372 -9.93 -22.75 76.18
N THR A 373 -9.07 -21.85 76.68
CA THR A 373 -8.73 -20.58 76.01
C THR A 373 -7.80 -20.81 74.84
N LYS A 374 -6.85 -21.75 74.89
CA LYS A 374 -6.04 -22.09 73.69
C LYS A 374 -6.88 -22.73 72.60
N THR A 375 -7.78 -23.64 72.96
CA THR A 375 -8.68 -24.27 71.99
C THR A 375 -9.74 -23.29 71.48
N ALA A 376 -10.22 -22.38 72.33
CA ALA A 376 -11.10 -21.29 71.93
C ALA A 376 -10.36 -20.23 71.09
N GLU A 377 -9.10 -19.89 71.37
CA GLU A 377 -8.28 -18.99 70.54
C GLU A 377 -8.01 -19.61 69.17
N ASP A 378 -7.68 -20.91 69.09
CA ASP A 378 -7.48 -21.62 67.81
C ASP A 378 -8.79 -21.76 67.02
N LEU A 379 -9.91 -21.99 67.72
CA LEU A 379 -11.23 -22.05 67.11
C LEU A 379 -11.71 -20.67 66.67
N THR A 380 -11.42 -19.62 67.43
CA THR A 380 -11.76 -18.23 67.09
C THR A 380 -10.87 -17.72 65.97
N ALA A 381 -9.59 -18.09 65.92
CA ALA A 381 -8.70 -17.82 64.80
C ALA A 381 -9.19 -18.50 63.52
N LYS A 382 -9.55 -19.79 63.57
CA LYS A 382 -10.14 -20.51 62.43
C LYS A 382 -11.52 -20.00 62.03
N SER A 383 -12.33 -19.58 63.00
CA SER A 383 -13.65 -19.01 62.74
C SER A 383 -13.51 -17.62 62.10
N ASN A 384 -12.59 -16.78 62.58
CA ASN A 384 -12.26 -15.50 61.93
C ASN A 384 -11.66 -15.70 60.54
N GLU A 385 -10.84 -16.73 60.33
CA GLU A 385 -10.30 -17.06 59.00
C GLU A 385 -11.42 -17.52 58.05
N SER A 386 -12.35 -18.36 58.54
CA SER A 386 -13.52 -18.79 57.79
C SER A 386 -14.49 -17.63 57.52
N LEU A 387 -14.65 -16.70 58.46
CA LEU A 387 -15.48 -15.51 58.32
C LEU A 387 -14.87 -14.53 57.33
N ALA A 388 -13.55 -14.32 57.40
CA ALA A 388 -12.81 -13.51 56.43
C ALA A 388 -12.88 -14.13 55.02
N GLN A 389 -12.81 -15.46 54.93
CA GLN A 389 -12.98 -16.17 53.66
C GLN A 389 -14.41 -16.03 53.12
N LEU A 390 -15.43 -16.17 53.97
CA LEU A 390 -16.82 -15.97 53.57
C LEU A 390 -17.12 -14.52 53.19
N GLU A 391 -16.56 -13.54 53.90
CA GLU A 391 -16.64 -12.12 53.53
C GLU A 391 -15.96 -11.85 52.18
N SER A 392 -14.83 -12.51 51.91
CA SER A 392 -14.17 -12.45 50.60
C SER A 392 -15.02 -13.07 49.50
N GLU A 393 -15.59 -14.25 49.73
CA GLU A 393 -16.48 -14.93 48.76
C GLU A 393 -17.77 -14.13 48.50
N MET A 394 -18.37 -13.52 49.53
CA MET A 394 -19.52 -12.63 49.38
C MET A 394 -19.18 -11.36 48.61
N LYS A 395 -17.99 -10.80 48.84
CA LYS A 395 -17.49 -9.65 48.07
C LYS A 395 -17.28 -10.04 46.61
N ASP A 396 -16.73 -11.21 46.33
CA ASP A 396 -16.54 -11.71 44.97
C ASP A 396 -17.88 -11.95 44.26
N VAL A 397 -18.86 -12.56 44.93
CA VAL A 397 -20.22 -12.72 44.37
C VAL A 397 -20.87 -11.37 44.09
N ARG A 398 -20.65 -10.37 44.96
CA ARG A 398 -21.17 -9.01 44.77
C ARG A 398 -20.49 -8.30 43.59
N VAL A 399 -19.18 -8.49 43.41
CA VAL A 399 -18.44 -8.01 42.25
C VAL A 399 -18.98 -8.66 40.98
N GLN A 400 -19.12 -9.99 40.95
CA GLN A 400 -19.67 -10.72 39.80
C GLN A 400 -21.09 -10.28 39.46
N TYR A 401 -21.95 -10.02 40.46
CA TYR A 401 -23.31 -9.51 40.21
C TYR A 401 -23.28 -8.10 39.57
N LEU A 402 -22.40 -7.22 40.03
CA LEU A 402 -22.22 -5.89 39.44
C LEU A 402 -21.65 -5.97 38.01
N GLU A 403 -20.69 -6.85 37.78
CA GLU A 403 -20.13 -7.13 36.45
C GLU A 403 -21.20 -7.66 35.50
N ILE A 404 -22.03 -8.63 35.93
CA ILE A 404 -23.14 -9.16 35.11
C ILE A 404 -24.15 -8.06 34.77
N SER A 405 -24.48 -7.19 35.73
CA SER A 405 -25.37 -6.04 35.52
C SER A 405 -24.78 -5.04 34.52
N GLU A 406 -23.49 -4.74 34.62
CA GLU A 406 -22.78 -3.86 33.70
C GLU A 406 -22.66 -4.47 32.30
N HIS A 407 -22.32 -5.76 32.19
CA HIS A 407 -22.28 -6.49 30.93
C HIS A 407 -23.65 -6.54 30.25
N ALA A 408 -24.73 -6.74 31.01
CA ALA A 408 -26.09 -6.69 30.48
C ALA A 408 -26.41 -5.31 29.91
N LYS A 409 -26.08 -4.23 30.64
CA LYS A 409 -26.27 -2.85 30.16
C LYS A 409 -25.47 -2.58 28.88
N ASN A 410 -24.20 -2.98 28.85
CA ASN A 410 -23.33 -2.83 27.69
C ASN A 410 -23.83 -3.64 26.49
N ALA A 411 -24.37 -4.84 26.70
CA ALA A 411 -24.98 -5.64 25.66
C ALA A 411 -26.24 -4.98 25.09
N TYR A 412 -27.10 -4.38 25.92
CA TYR A 412 -28.27 -3.62 25.46
C TYR A 412 -27.88 -2.38 24.66
N GLU A 413 -26.90 -1.61 25.11
CA GLU A 413 -26.40 -0.44 24.37
C GLU A 413 -25.75 -0.83 23.05
N ALA A 414 -24.98 -1.93 23.02
CA ALA A 414 -24.39 -2.48 21.81
C ALA A 414 -25.47 -2.93 20.83
N ALA A 415 -26.50 -3.64 21.29
CA ALA A 415 -27.63 -4.07 20.47
C ALA A 415 -28.39 -2.87 19.90
N HIS A 416 -28.64 -1.82 20.70
CA HIS A 416 -29.31 -0.61 20.24
C HIS A 416 -28.48 0.13 19.18
N LYS A 417 -27.16 0.26 19.38
CA LYS A 417 -26.24 0.84 18.38
C LYS A 417 -26.22 0.00 17.10
N ALA A 418 -26.20 -1.33 17.20
CA ALA A 418 -26.25 -2.21 16.04
C ALA A 418 -27.55 -2.03 15.25
N MET A 419 -28.69 -1.90 15.96
CA MET A 419 -29.99 -1.66 15.34
C MET A 419 -30.05 -0.30 14.63
N GLN A 420 -29.48 0.75 15.24
CA GLN A 420 -29.39 2.07 14.61
C GLN A 420 -28.46 2.08 13.39
N GLN A 421 -27.35 1.34 13.43
CA GLN A 421 -26.47 1.19 12.27
C GLN A 421 -27.14 0.39 11.15
N ALA A 422 -27.93 -0.63 11.50
CA ALA A 422 -28.71 -1.40 10.53
C ALA A 422 -29.76 -0.54 9.82
N THR A 423 -30.47 0.33 10.53
CA THR A 423 -31.46 1.24 9.91
C THR A 423 -30.81 2.30 9.03
N LEU A 424 -29.63 2.82 9.41
CA LEU A 424 -28.86 3.73 8.57
C LEU A 424 -28.34 3.02 7.30
N ALA A 425 -27.87 1.79 7.42
CA ALA A 425 -27.42 0.99 6.29
C ALA A 425 -28.58 0.65 5.34
N GLU A 426 -29.78 0.37 5.85
CA GLU A 426 -30.98 0.15 5.05
C GLU A 426 -31.37 1.41 4.26
N ALA A 427 -31.42 2.57 4.92
CA ALA A 427 -31.70 3.84 4.25
C ALA A 427 -30.64 4.18 3.17
N ALA A 428 -29.36 3.93 3.44
CA ALA A 428 -28.30 4.12 2.46
C ALA A 428 -28.43 3.16 1.26
N ASN A 429 -28.86 1.91 1.50
CA ASN A 429 -29.10 0.93 0.44
C ASN A 429 -30.29 1.31 -0.44
N ASP A 430 -31.35 1.86 0.14
CA ASP A 430 -32.50 2.38 -0.62
C ASP A 430 -32.13 3.60 -1.48
N GLN A 431 -31.29 4.50 -0.95
CA GLN A 431 -30.75 5.61 -1.73
C GLN A 431 -29.86 5.10 -2.88
N LEU A 432 -28.97 4.15 -2.60
CA LEU A 432 -28.09 3.56 -3.62
C LEU A 432 -28.89 2.87 -4.73
N LYS A 433 -29.99 2.19 -4.38
CA LYS A 433 -30.90 1.57 -5.35
C LYS A 433 -31.57 2.63 -6.25
N THR A 434 -31.94 3.76 -5.68
CA THR A 434 -32.51 4.91 -6.41
C THR A 434 -31.48 5.52 -7.36
N ASP A 435 -30.27 5.75 -6.87
CA ASP A 435 -29.16 6.29 -7.67
C ASP A 435 -28.76 5.34 -8.80
N PHE A 436 -28.72 4.04 -8.54
CA PHE A 436 -28.45 3.00 -9.54
C PHE A 436 -29.50 2.98 -10.66
N ASN A 437 -30.79 3.06 -10.30
CA ASN A 437 -31.86 3.13 -11.30
C ASN A 437 -31.76 4.41 -12.14
N THR A 438 -31.47 5.55 -11.51
CA THR A 438 -31.25 6.82 -12.20
C THR A 438 -30.05 6.75 -13.16
N ALA A 439 -28.93 6.16 -12.71
CA ALA A 439 -27.75 5.96 -13.54
C ALA A 439 -28.05 5.02 -14.73
N LYS A 440 -28.86 3.97 -14.52
CA LYS A 440 -29.29 3.05 -15.58
C LYS A 440 -30.17 3.77 -16.62
N GLU A 441 -31.08 4.64 -16.20
CA GLU A 441 -31.91 5.45 -17.11
C GLU A 441 -31.09 6.50 -17.86
N LEU A 442 -30.14 7.16 -17.20
CA LEU A 442 -29.20 8.09 -17.84
C LEU A 442 -28.29 7.36 -18.84
N LEU A 443 -27.85 6.13 -18.54
CA LEU A 443 -27.07 5.31 -19.45
C LEU A 443 -27.90 4.86 -20.65
N ALA A 444 -29.15 4.41 -20.44
CA ALA A 444 -30.06 4.01 -21.52
C ALA A 444 -30.42 5.20 -22.43
N SER A 445 -30.67 6.38 -21.86
CA SER A 445 -30.92 7.61 -22.64
C SER A 445 -29.69 8.10 -23.39
N ARG A 446 -28.48 7.94 -22.84
CA ARG A 446 -27.21 8.25 -23.52
C ARG A 446 -26.82 7.21 -24.58
N GLN A 447 -27.26 5.96 -24.43
CA GLN A 447 -27.10 4.88 -25.43
C GLN A 447 -28.01 5.10 -26.63
N SER A 448 -29.23 5.59 -26.42
CA SER A 448 -30.15 5.99 -27.49
C SER A 448 -29.53 7.12 -28.33
N GLY A 449 -29.01 6.77 -29.51
CA GLY A 449 -28.39 7.71 -30.47
C GLY A 449 -26.87 7.59 -30.66
N ASN A 450 -26.15 6.88 -29.77
CA ASN A 450 -24.68 6.74 -29.83
C ASN A 450 -24.17 5.37 -30.29
N GLU A 451 -25.06 4.45 -30.65
CA GLU A 451 -24.74 3.08 -31.07
C GLU A 451 -23.77 3.03 -32.27
N LYS A 452 -23.95 3.94 -33.25
CA LYS A 452 -23.11 4.00 -34.46
C LYS A 452 -21.68 4.52 -34.17
N PRO A 453 -21.47 5.65 -33.47
CA PRO A 453 -20.14 6.07 -33.02
C PRO A 453 -19.44 5.02 -32.15
N GLN A 454 -20.17 4.37 -31.23
CA GLN A 454 -19.62 3.37 -30.32
C GLN A 454 -19.19 2.10 -31.06
N ALA A 455 -20.03 1.57 -31.97
CA ALA A 455 -19.67 0.45 -32.83
C ALA A 455 -18.46 0.77 -33.73
N ARG A 456 -18.36 2.02 -34.22
CA ARG A 456 -17.20 2.49 -34.99
C ARG A 456 -15.94 2.57 -34.13
N ALA A 457 -16.03 3.10 -32.91
CA ALA A 457 -14.91 3.16 -31.97
C ALA A 457 -14.42 1.76 -31.58
N GLU A 458 -15.34 0.81 -31.38
CA GLU A 458 -14.99 -0.56 -31.02
C GLU A 458 -14.39 -1.34 -32.19
N ALA A 459 -14.87 -1.10 -33.42
CA ALA A 459 -14.26 -1.63 -34.64
C ALA A 459 -12.84 -1.07 -34.86
N LEU A 460 -12.63 0.24 -34.62
CA LEU A 460 -11.31 0.87 -34.67
C LEU A 460 -10.37 0.29 -33.61
N ARG A 461 -10.85 0.09 -32.37
CA ARG A 461 -10.07 -0.54 -31.30
C ARG A 461 -9.62 -1.94 -31.70
N LYS A 462 -10.54 -2.79 -32.19
CA LYS A 462 -10.20 -4.16 -32.65
C LYS A 462 -9.15 -4.14 -33.76
N ARG A 463 -9.28 -3.22 -34.73
CA ARG A 463 -8.32 -3.07 -35.84
C ARG A 463 -6.96 -2.60 -35.36
N ALA A 464 -6.91 -1.66 -34.40
CA ALA A 464 -5.68 -1.20 -33.78
C ALA A 464 -4.96 -2.33 -33.01
N THR A 465 -5.70 -3.14 -32.24
CA THR A 465 -5.13 -4.30 -31.53
C THR A 465 -4.56 -5.35 -32.49
N GLN A 466 -5.26 -5.66 -33.58
CA GLN A 466 -4.76 -6.58 -34.61
C GLN A 466 -3.50 -6.04 -35.29
N LEU A 467 -3.45 -4.73 -35.56
CA LEU A 467 -2.27 -4.10 -36.16
C LEU A 467 -1.08 -4.14 -35.20
N LEU A 468 -1.30 -3.86 -33.92
CA LEU A 468 -0.26 -3.94 -32.89
C LEU A 468 0.37 -5.34 -32.82
N HIS A 469 -0.46 -6.40 -32.79
CA HIS A 469 0.03 -7.78 -32.81
C HIS A 469 0.84 -8.11 -34.06
N LYS A 470 0.40 -7.64 -35.24
CA LYS A 470 1.16 -7.83 -36.48
C LYS A 470 2.51 -7.12 -36.43
N THR A 471 2.55 -5.88 -35.93
CA THR A 471 3.79 -5.10 -35.80
C THR A 471 4.76 -5.74 -34.81
N GLN A 472 4.26 -6.26 -33.68
CA GLN A 472 5.09 -7.00 -32.71
C GLN A 472 5.69 -8.26 -33.32
N ARG A 473 4.89 -9.02 -34.10
CA ARG A 473 5.37 -10.20 -34.81
C ARG A 473 6.44 -9.84 -35.83
N TYR A 474 6.21 -8.84 -36.69
CA TYR A 474 7.20 -8.41 -37.66
C TYR A 474 8.49 -7.89 -37.00
N ARG A 475 8.38 -7.22 -35.85
CA ARG A 475 9.57 -6.80 -35.09
C ARG A 475 10.37 -8.01 -34.59
N SER A 476 9.70 -9.06 -34.12
CA SER A 476 10.35 -10.32 -33.72
C SER A 476 11.03 -11.00 -34.91
N ASP A 477 10.32 -11.10 -36.04
CA ASP A 477 10.85 -11.72 -37.26
C ASP A 477 12.09 -10.95 -37.77
N ILE A 478 12.05 -9.61 -37.77
CA ILE A 478 13.20 -8.76 -38.12
C ILE A 478 14.37 -9.01 -37.16
N SER A 479 14.11 -9.06 -35.85
CA SER A 479 15.16 -9.32 -34.87
C SER A 479 15.84 -10.67 -35.07
N GLN A 480 15.07 -11.69 -35.46
CA GLN A 480 15.61 -13.01 -35.74
C GLN A 480 16.44 -13.01 -37.03
N LEU A 481 15.94 -12.36 -38.09
CA LEU A 481 16.70 -12.19 -39.34
C LEU A 481 18.02 -11.44 -39.12
N THR A 482 18.03 -10.40 -38.27
CA THR A 482 19.26 -9.69 -37.91
C THR A 482 20.26 -10.62 -37.21
N ALA A 483 19.80 -11.42 -36.25
CA ALA A 483 20.67 -12.40 -35.57
C ALA A 483 21.24 -13.46 -36.54
N ASP A 484 20.43 -13.94 -37.49
CA ASP A 484 20.87 -14.90 -38.51
C ASP A 484 21.88 -14.28 -39.49
N MET A 485 21.73 -12.99 -39.81
CA MET A 485 22.71 -12.23 -40.60
C MET A 485 24.03 -12.06 -39.85
N ASP A 486 23.99 -11.65 -38.58
CA ASP A 486 25.20 -11.51 -37.75
C ASP A 486 25.95 -12.84 -37.64
N ALA A 487 25.23 -13.95 -37.44
CA ALA A 487 25.82 -15.29 -37.42
C ALA A 487 26.44 -15.69 -38.77
N SER A 488 25.83 -15.28 -39.88
CA SER A 488 26.35 -15.53 -41.23
C SER A 488 27.62 -14.72 -41.50
N ASP A 489 27.69 -13.46 -41.04
CA ASP A 489 28.87 -12.61 -41.16
C ASP A 489 30.06 -13.17 -40.37
N VAL A 490 29.84 -13.70 -39.16
CA VAL A 490 30.88 -14.40 -38.39
C VAL A 490 31.42 -15.61 -39.17
N ARG A 491 30.53 -16.44 -39.73
CA ARG A 491 30.94 -17.61 -40.53
C ARG A 491 31.71 -17.23 -41.79
N LEU A 492 31.32 -16.15 -42.46
CA LEU A 492 32.07 -15.62 -43.61
C LEU A 492 33.47 -15.15 -43.18
N GLY A 493 33.60 -14.52 -42.01
CA GLY A 493 34.88 -14.19 -41.40
C GLY A 493 35.76 -15.43 -41.18
N GLU A 494 35.22 -16.49 -40.61
CA GLU A 494 35.91 -17.77 -40.40
C GLU A 494 36.32 -18.44 -41.72
N TYR A 495 35.47 -18.41 -42.75
CA TYR A 495 35.85 -18.94 -44.06
C TYR A 495 37.00 -18.13 -44.67
N ASN A 496 36.98 -16.80 -44.56
CA ASN A 496 38.07 -15.97 -45.06
C ASN A 496 39.40 -16.25 -44.36
N THR A 497 39.40 -16.44 -43.03
CA THR A 497 40.64 -16.82 -42.32
C THR A 497 41.14 -18.20 -42.72
N THR A 498 40.24 -19.16 -42.92
CA THR A 498 40.58 -20.51 -43.38
C THR A 498 41.19 -20.48 -44.78
N VAL A 499 40.62 -19.68 -45.69
CA VAL A 499 41.16 -19.50 -47.05
C VAL A 499 42.54 -18.85 -47.00
N ALA A 500 42.74 -17.81 -46.19
CA ALA A 500 44.04 -17.16 -46.04
C ALA A 500 45.12 -18.11 -45.47
N ASP A 501 44.76 -18.98 -44.51
CA ASP A 501 45.67 -20.00 -43.98
C ASP A 501 46.06 -21.04 -45.05
N LEU A 502 45.08 -21.51 -45.82
CA LEU A 502 45.32 -22.43 -46.94
C LEU A 502 46.22 -21.81 -48.02
N GLU A 503 46.00 -20.53 -48.37
CA GLU A 503 46.86 -19.78 -49.29
C GLU A 503 48.30 -19.71 -48.76
N SER A 504 48.48 -19.39 -47.47
CA SER A 504 49.80 -19.37 -46.82
C SER A 504 50.48 -20.74 -46.85
N GLN A 505 49.73 -21.83 -46.61
CA GLN A 505 50.26 -23.19 -46.71
C GLN A 505 50.69 -23.53 -48.15
N ILE A 506 49.89 -23.16 -49.15
CA ILE A 506 50.22 -23.36 -50.57
C ILE A 506 51.49 -22.58 -50.94
N ASP A 507 51.62 -21.34 -50.50
CA ASP A 507 52.82 -20.52 -50.73
C ASP A 507 54.05 -21.12 -50.06
N HIS A 508 53.92 -21.60 -48.82
CA HIS A 508 55.00 -22.26 -48.10
C HIS A 508 55.47 -23.55 -48.79
N ILE A 509 54.52 -24.40 -49.22
CA ILE A 509 54.82 -25.63 -49.96
C ILE A 509 55.46 -25.29 -51.31
N SER A 510 54.93 -24.30 -52.02
CA SER A 510 55.47 -23.83 -53.31
C SER A 510 56.89 -23.32 -53.18
N ALA A 511 57.19 -22.55 -52.12
CA ALA A 511 58.54 -22.09 -51.81
C ALA A 511 59.49 -23.25 -51.50
N LYS A 512 59.05 -24.25 -50.70
CA LYS A 512 59.83 -25.48 -50.43
C LYS A 512 60.11 -26.27 -51.70
N ILE A 513 59.12 -26.43 -52.59
CA ILE A 513 59.29 -27.11 -53.87
C ILE A 513 60.31 -26.36 -54.73
N ARG A 514 60.19 -25.03 -54.85
CA ARG A 514 61.17 -24.21 -55.59
C ARG A 514 62.59 -24.35 -55.03
N ALA A 515 62.75 -24.25 -53.71
CA ALA A 515 64.06 -24.44 -53.06
C ALA A 515 64.62 -25.86 -53.28
N ARG A 516 63.77 -26.89 -53.30
CA ARG A 516 64.17 -28.26 -53.59
C ARG A 516 64.60 -28.44 -55.04
N ILE A 517 63.87 -27.83 -55.99
CA ILE A 517 64.23 -27.81 -57.42
C ILE A 517 65.58 -27.13 -57.61
N GLU A 518 65.79 -25.98 -56.97
CA GLU A 518 67.05 -25.24 -57.04
C GLU A 518 68.23 -26.02 -56.41
N TYR A 519 68.01 -26.69 -55.28
CA TYR A 519 68.98 -27.61 -54.68
C TYR A 519 69.35 -28.76 -55.63
N TYR A 520 68.37 -29.43 -56.26
CA TYR A 520 68.67 -30.49 -57.23
C TYR A 520 69.32 -29.96 -58.52
N ALA A 521 69.06 -28.72 -58.92
CA ALA A 521 69.69 -28.08 -60.07
C ALA A 521 71.16 -27.67 -59.81
N THR A 522 71.57 -27.60 -58.54
CA THR A 522 72.91 -27.16 -58.11
C THR A 522 73.78 -28.28 -57.54
N CYS A 523 73.24 -29.49 -57.38
CA CYS A 523 74.03 -30.68 -57.09
C CYS A 523 74.68 -31.21 -58.36
N ASP A 524 75.98 -30.92 -58.53
CA ASP A 524 76.86 -31.63 -59.48
C ASP A 524 76.95 -33.13 -59.11
N VAL A 525 76.93 -33.98 -60.14
CA VAL A 525 77.16 -35.44 -60.10
C VAL A 525 78.64 -35.75 -59.89
#